data_AF-Q4SUP3-F1
#
_entry.id   AF-Q4SUP3-F1
#
_cell.length_a   1.000
_cell.length_b   1.000
_cell.length_c   1.000
_cell.angle_alpha   90.00
_cell.angle_beta   90.00
_cell.angle_gamma   90.00
#
_symmetry.space_group_name_H-M   'P 1'
#
loop_
_entity.id
_entity.type
_entity.pdbx_description
1 polymer ?
#
loop_
_entity_poly.entity_id
_entity_poly.type
_entity_poly.pdbx_seq_one_letter_code
_entity_poly.pdbx_strand_id
1 'polypeptide(L)'
;MKEQNLEDEVMKILDDIPNGRQALMENYDNLMNVAEYCNNNYTQSGDSSMIALNETKNLATQSLASVAYQINTLASSILHLLDAQTNQLHHMESSINLIGQKVEMHKEKVSRREIGVFTAAKQVPRSHKVLSLSSSSLTTQPHPPYSRRPINYQQLDSVGHGIKV
;
A
#
# COMPACT_ATOMS: atom_id res chain seq x y z
N MET A 1 11.38 12.68 11.55
CA MET A 1 11.64 14.05 11.02
C MET A 1 10.52 14.56 10.14
N LYS A 2 9.99 13.79 9.15
CA LYS A 2 8.85 14.24 8.32
C LYS A 2 7.51 14.31 9.08
N GLU A 3 7.22 13.33 9.94
CA GLU A 3 5.98 13.32 10.75
C GLU A 3 5.94 14.45 11.77
N GLN A 4 7.04 14.71 12.47
CA GLN A 4 7.16 15.85 13.40
C GLN A 4 6.85 17.20 12.74
N ASN A 5 7.33 17.39 11.51
CA ASN A 5 7.11 18.62 10.75
C ASN A 5 5.64 18.78 10.32
N LEU A 6 4.96 17.66 10.03
CA LEU A 6 3.52 17.65 9.72
C LEU A 6 2.65 17.95 10.95
N GLU A 7 3.02 17.44 12.13
CA GLU A 7 2.31 17.75 13.37
C GLU A 7 2.47 19.22 13.78
N ASP A 8 3.69 19.77 13.63
CA ASP A 8 3.97 21.19 13.88
C ASP A 8 3.20 22.09 12.89
N GLU A 9 3.09 21.68 11.62
CA GLU A 9 2.32 22.39 10.59
C GLU A 9 0.81 22.35 10.87
N VAL A 10 0.26 21.21 11.30
CA VAL A 10 -1.15 21.09 11.71
C VAL A 10 -1.44 21.93 12.95
N MET A 11 -0.55 21.93 13.95
CA MET A 11 -0.68 22.76 15.16
C MET A 11 -0.74 24.24 14.80
N LYS A 12 0.10 24.68 13.86
CA LYS A 12 0.10 26.06 13.38
C LYS A 12 -1.21 26.41 12.65
N ILE A 13 -1.69 25.53 11.78
CA ILE A 13 -2.96 25.73 11.05
C ILE A 13 -4.16 25.82 12.01
N LEU A 14 -4.14 25.02 13.09
CA LEU A 14 -5.19 25.05 14.12
C LEU A 14 -5.21 26.36 14.92
N ASP A 15 -4.11 27.09 15.00
CA ASP A 15 -4.04 28.44 15.59
C ASP A 15 -4.39 29.53 14.55
N ASP A 16 -3.92 29.38 13.31
CA ASP A 16 -4.12 30.36 12.24
C ASP A 16 -5.60 30.50 11.82
N ILE A 17 -6.38 29.42 11.81
CA ILE A 17 -7.79 29.43 11.39
C ILE A 17 -8.68 30.26 12.34
N PRO A 18 -8.66 30.04 13.68
CA PRO A 18 -9.39 30.87 14.63
C PRO A 18 -8.99 32.35 14.54
N ASN A 19 -7.69 32.63 14.44
CA ASN A 19 -7.16 33.99 14.34
C ASN A 19 -7.62 34.67 13.03
N GLY A 20 -7.54 33.96 11.89
CA GLY A 20 -8.03 34.45 10.61
C GLY A 20 -9.55 34.69 10.59
N ARG A 21 -10.33 33.84 11.26
CA ARG A 21 -11.78 34.04 11.44
C ARG A 21 -12.07 35.26 12.31
N GLN A 22 -11.32 35.46 13.39
CA GLN A 22 -11.47 36.62 14.27
C GLN A 22 -11.13 37.91 13.53
N ALA A 23 -10.05 37.93 12.75
CA ALA A 23 -9.69 39.08 11.91
C ALA A 23 -10.79 39.43 10.91
N LEU A 24 -11.47 38.42 10.34
CA LEU A 24 -12.60 38.64 9.42
C LEU A 24 -13.83 39.23 10.12
N MET A 25 -14.11 38.81 11.37
CA MET A 25 -15.17 39.40 12.20
C MET A 25 -14.85 40.86 12.54
N GLU A 26 -13.62 41.16 12.93
CA GLU A 26 -13.19 42.53 13.20
C GLU A 26 -13.24 43.40 11.93
N ASN A 27 -12.89 42.82 10.78
CA ASN A 27 -12.99 43.51 9.50
C ASN A 27 -14.43 43.89 9.16
N TYR A 28 -15.40 43.02 9.46
CA TYR A 28 -16.82 43.31 9.27
C TYR A 28 -17.27 44.57 10.03
N ASP A 29 -16.91 44.68 11.31
CA ASP A 29 -17.24 45.86 12.12
C ASP A 29 -16.51 47.12 11.61
N ASN A 30 -15.24 46.97 11.24
CA ASN A 30 -14.44 48.07 10.68
C ASN A 30 -15.01 48.59 9.36
N LEU A 31 -15.50 47.72 8.48
CA LEU A 31 -16.11 48.13 7.22
C LEU A 31 -17.41 48.92 7.43
N MET A 32 -18.18 48.59 8.46
CA MET A 32 -19.36 49.37 8.84
C MET A 32 -18.95 50.80 9.21
N ASN A 33 -17.91 50.95 10.05
CA ASN A 33 -17.39 52.26 10.45
C ASN A 33 -16.82 53.04 9.25
N VAL A 34 -16.13 52.37 8.32
CA VAL A 34 -15.62 52.99 7.09
C VAL A 34 -16.77 53.47 6.19
N ALA A 35 -17.86 52.69 6.08
CA ALA A 35 -19.03 53.09 5.30
C ALA A 35 -19.72 54.32 5.91
N GLU A 36 -19.87 54.36 7.23
CA GLU A 36 -20.41 55.50 7.95
C GLU A 36 -19.52 56.76 7.77
N TYR A 37 -18.20 56.60 7.89
CA TYR A 37 -17.24 57.66 7.62
C TYR A 37 -17.37 58.20 6.19
N CYS A 38 -17.42 57.33 5.18
CA CYS A 38 -17.56 57.75 3.78
C CYS A 38 -18.84 58.59 3.57
N ASN A 39 -19.96 58.16 4.18
CA ASN A 39 -21.24 58.85 4.08
C ASN A 39 -21.20 60.24 4.76
N ASN A 40 -20.68 60.30 5.99
CA ASN A 40 -20.55 61.53 6.75
C ASN A 40 -19.58 62.51 6.08
N ASN A 41 -18.43 62.02 5.62
CA ASN A 41 -17.44 62.82 4.92
C ASN A 41 -18.03 63.42 3.63
N TYR A 42 -18.76 62.62 2.84
CA TYR A 42 -19.38 63.11 1.61
C TYR A 42 -20.46 64.17 1.86
N THR A 43 -21.35 63.96 2.84
CA THR A 43 -22.45 64.88 3.16
C THR A 43 -21.98 66.19 3.78
N GLN A 44 -20.89 66.18 4.55
CA GLN A 44 -20.34 67.36 5.22
C GLN A 44 -19.37 68.18 4.35
N SER A 45 -18.91 67.63 3.22
CA SER A 45 -17.83 68.21 2.41
C SER A 45 -18.19 69.43 1.54
N GLY A 46 -19.49 69.75 1.36
CA GLY A 46 -19.92 70.89 0.54
C GLY A 46 -19.26 70.94 -0.85
N ASP A 47 -18.51 72.01 -1.12
CA ASP A 47 -17.78 72.22 -2.39
C ASP A 47 -16.64 71.20 -2.63
N SER A 48 -16.17 70.49 -1.61
CA SER A 48 -15.13 69.44 -1.71
C SER A 48 -15.69 68.04 -1.97
N SER A 49 -16.97 67.91 -2.32
CA SER A 49 -17.66 66.63 -2.54
C SER A 49 -16.96 65.68 -3.54
N MET A 50 -16.34 66.22 -4.60
CA MET A 50 -15.58 65.43 -5.57
C MET A 50 -14.34 64.76 -4.96
N ILE A 51 -13.68 65.43 -4.00
CA ILE A 51 -12.51 64.90 -3.29
C ILE A 51 -12.94 63.78 -2.34
N ALA A 52 -14.02 64.01 -1.57
CA ALA A 52 -14.60 63.00 -0.67
C ALA A 52 -15.09 61.75 -1.41
N LEU A 53 -15.63 61.91 -2.63
CA LEU A 53 -16.01 60.78 -3.49
C LEU A 53 -14.79 59.97 -3.94
N ASN A 54 -13.70 60.63 -4.30
CA ASN A 54 -12.47 59.94 -4.70
C ASN A 54 -11.84 59.19 -3.52
N GLU A 55 -11.89 59.77 -2.32
CA GLU A 55 -11.47 59.09 -1.08
C GLU A 55 -12.33 57.85 -0.79
N THR A 56 -13.65 57.97 -0.94
CA THR A 56 -14.58 56.83 -0.80
C THR A 56 -14.25 55.72 -1.79
N LYS A 57 -13.95 56.05 -3.06
CA LYS A 57 -13.54 55.07 -4.07
C LYS A 57 -12.25 54.33 -3.68
N ASN A 58 -11.28 55.05 -3.12
CA ASN A 58 -10.03 54.46 -2.65
C ASN A 58 -10.28 53.51 -1.47
N LEU A 59 -11.06 53.93 -0.47
CA LEU A 59 -11.44 53.10 0.67
C LEU A 59 -12.24 51.87 0.24
N ALA A 60 -13.15 52.00 -0.73
CA ALA A 60 -13.89 50.87 -1.29
C ALA A 60 -12.96 49.85 -1.98
N THR A 61 -11.96 50.33 -2.73
CA THR A 61 -10.98 49.46 -3.39
C THR A 61 -10.11 48.73 -2.35
N GLN A 62 -9.66 49.44 -1.31
CA GLN A 62 -8.89 48.85 -0.21
C GLN A 62 -9.71 47.82 0.58
N SER A 63 -10.98 48.13 0.85
CA SER A 63 -11.92 47.24 1.53
C SER A 63 -12.12 45.94 0.76
N LEU A 64 -12.35 46.04 -0.55
CA LEU A 64 -12.49 44.88 -1.44
C LEU A 64 -11.23 44.01 -1.42
N ALA A 65 -10.05 44.63 -1.55
CA ALA A 65 -8.78 43.91 -1.52
C ALA A 65 -8.53 43.22 -0.16
N SER A 66 -8.84 43.90 0.94
CA SER A 66 -8.67 43.39 2.30
C SER A 66 -9.54 42.15 2.56
N VAL A 67 -10.84 42.22 2.24
CA VAL A 67 -11.78 41.10 2.41
C VAL A 67 -11.37 39.92 1.53
N ALA A 68 -11.04 40.17 0.27
CA ALA A 68 -10.61 39.11 -0.65
C ALA A 68 -9.35 38.38 -0.15
N TYR A 69 -8.37 39.14 0.36
CA TYR A 69 -7.14 38.56 0.92
C TYR A 69 -7.42 37.70 2.16
N GLN A 70 -8.21 38.21 3.10
CA GLN A 70 -8.55 37.49 4.34
C GLN A 70 -9.31 36.19 4.05
N ILE A 71 -10.33 36.25 3.17
CA ILE A 71 -11.09 35.06 2.75
C ILE A 71 -10.17 34.05 2.06
N ASN A 72 -9.32 34.50 1.13
CA ASN A 72 -8.40 33.60 0.42
C ASN A 72 -7.44 32.91 1.38
N THR A 73 -6.86 33.66 2.32
CA THR A 73 -5.90 33.14 3.29
C THR A 73 -6.56 32.10 4.19
N LEU A 74 -7.75 32.41 4.72
CA LEU A 74 -8.50 31.49 5.57
C LEU A 74 -8.89 30.21 4.79
N ALA A 75 -9.36 30.36 3.55
CA ALA A 75 -9.72 29.22 2.71
C ALA A 75 -8.50 28.32 2.43
N SER A 76 -7.34 28.89 2.12
CA SER A 76 -6.10 28.12 1.93
C SER A 76 -5.72 27.37 3.21
N SER A 77 -5.74 28.01 4.37
CA SER A 77 -5.44 27.34 5.65
C SER A 77 -6.41 26.19 5.94
N ILE A 78 -7.71 26.36 5.66
CA ILE A 78 -8.72 25.30 5.83
C ILE A 78 -8.45 24.12 4.88
N LEU A 79 -8.14 24.39 3.61
CA LEU A 79 -7.81 23.32 2.65
C LEU A 79 -6.56 22.54 3.08
N HIS A 80 -5.52 23.25 3.54
CA HIS A 80 -4.33 22.60 4.08
C HIS A 80 -4.62 21.73 5.30
N LEU A 81 -5.51 22.17 6.20
CA LEU A 81 -5.94 21.34 7.34
C LEU A 81 -6.64 20.06 6.87
N LEU A 82 -7.56 20.17 5.92
CA LEU A 82 -8.31 19.03 5.40
C LEU A 82 -7.41 18.02 4.70
N ASP A 83 -6.43 18.49 3.92
CA ASP A 83 -5.42 17.65 3.27
C ASP A 83 -4.56 16.93 4.31
N ALA A 84 -4.11 17.64 5.35
CA ALA A 84 -3.32 17.05 6.43
C ALA A 84 -4.10 15.96 7.18
N GLN A 85 -5.36 16.23 7.55
CA GLN A 85 -6.24 15.24 8.19
C GLN A 85 -6.51 14.03 7.29
N THR A 86 -6.72 14.24 6.00
CA THR A 86 -6.93 13.16 5.03
C THR A 86 -5.71 12.24 4.95
N ASN A 87 -4.50 12.82 4.94
CA ASN A 87 -3.26 12.06 4.95
C ASN A 87 -3.06 11.28 6.26
N GLN A 88 -3.39 11.88 7.41
CA GLN A 88 -3.35 11.19 8.70
C GLN A 88 -4.29 9.97 8.71
N LEU A 89 -5.51 10.10 8.18
CA LEU A 89 -6.45 8.99 8.06
C LEU A 89 -5.94 7.86 7.15
N HIS A 90 -5.33 8.19 6.01
CA HIS A 90 -4.73 7.18 5.13
C HIS A 90 -3.60 6.41 5.83
N HIS A 91 -2.76 7.10 6.61
CA HIS A 91 -1.70 6.46 7.38
C HIS A 91 -2.27 5.53 8.47
N MET A 92 -3.31 5.98 9.18
CA MET A 92 -4.03 5.18 10.17
C MET A 92 -4.68 3.94 9.54
N GLU A 93 -5.34 4.09 8.38
CA GLU A 93 -5.94 2.98 7.63
C GLU A 93 -4.90 1.93 7.25
N SER A 94 -3.76 2.35 6.69
CA SER A 94 -2.65 1.45 6.36
C SER A 94 -2.13 0.70 7.59
N SER A 95 -1.97 1.41 8.72
CA SER A 95 -1.54 0.82 9.98
C SER A 95 -2.55 -0.23 10.49
N ILE A 96 -3.85 0.06 10.39
CA ILE A 96 -4.92 -0.87 10.77
C ILE A 96 -4.92 -2.10 9.84
N ASN A 97 -4.74 -1.91 8.53
CA ASN A 97 -4.68 -3.01 7.58
C ASN A 97 -3.49 -3.96 7.89
N LEU A 98 -2.31 -3.40 8.21
CA LEU A 98 -1.14 -4.18 8.62
C LEU A 98 -1.41 -4.99 9.90
N ILE A 99 -2.08 -4.38 10.88
CA ILE A 99 -2.51 -5.07 12.10
C ILE A 99 -3.50 -6.19 11.76
N GLY A 100 -4.48 -5.92 10.88
CA GLY A 100 -5.44 -6.90 10.40
C GLY A 100 -4.77 -8.14 9.81
N GLN A 101 -3.85 -7.95 8.87
CA GLN A 101 -3.08 -9.05 8.27
C GLN A 101 -2.26 -9.82 9.30
N LYS A 102 -1.66 -9.13 10.28
CA LYS A 102 -0.90 -9.78 11.36
C LYS A 102 -1.80 -10.66 12.23
N VAL A 103 -3.01 -10.19 12.54
CA VAL A 103 -4.01 -10.95 13.30
C VAL A 103 -4.50 -12.17 12.52
N GLU A 104 -4.82 -12.01 11.23
CA GLU A 104 -5.22 -13.13 10.37
C GLU A 104 -4.14 -14.19 10.25
N MET A 105 -2.89 -13.77 10.00
CA MET A 105 -1.74 -14.66 9.97
C MET A 105 -1.56 -15.38 11.31
N HIS A 106 -1.75 -14.68 12.43
CA HIS A 106 -1.66 -15.28 13.76
C HIS A 106 -2.76 -16.33 13.98
N LYS A 107 -4.01 -16.00 13.65
CA LYS A 107 -5.14 -16.95 13.73
C LYS A 107 -4.87 -18.20 12.92
N GLU A 108 -4.42 -18.04 11.67
CA GLU A 108 -4.07 -19.18 10.80
C GLU A 108 -2.91 -20.00 11.37
N LYS A 109 -1.86 -19.35 11.89
CA LYS A 109 -0.72 -20.05 12.52
C LYS A 109 -1.15 -20.86 13.74
N VAL A 110 -2.01 -20.31 14.59
CA VAL A 110 -2.55 -21.03 15.76
C VAL A 110 -3.36 -22.24 15.30
N SER A 111 -4.31 -22.06 14.36
CA SER A 111 -5.10 -23.16 13.80
C SER A 111 -4.23 -24.26 13.18
N ARG A 112 -3.20 -23.89 12.39
CA ARG A 112 -2.25 -24.85 11.81
C ARG A 112 -1.43 -25.59 12.86
N ARG A 113 -1.06 -24.93 13.95
CA ARG A 113 -0.36 -25.56 15.06
C ARG A 113 -1.24 -26.60 15.74
N GLU A 114 -2.50 -26.27 16.02
CA GLU A 114 -3.47 -27.19 16.64
C GLU A 114 -3.70 -28.43 15.78
N ILE A 115 -3.99 -28.26 14.47
CA ILE A 115 -4.17 -29.43 13.58
C ILE A 115 -2.84 -30.17 13.36
N GLY A 116 -1.70 -29.47 13.37
CA GLY A 116 -0.37 -30.04 13.19
C GLY A 116 -0.01 -31.07 14.25
N VAL A 117 -0.48 -30.93 15.49
CA VAL A 117 -0.31 -31.93 16.56
C VAL A 117 -0.92 -33.29 16.18
N PHE A 118 -1.97 -33.29 15.35
CA PHE A 118 -2.63 -34.50 14.87
C PHE A 118 -2.09 -35.01 13.52
N THR A 119 -0.98 -34.44 13.03
CA THR A 119 -0.35 -34.86 11.76
C THR A 119 0.98 -35.57 12.00
N ALA A 120 1.34 -36.46 11.08
CA ALA A 120 2.65 -37.08 11.01
C ALA A 120 3.13 -37.06 9.56
N ALA A 121 4.44 -37.04 9.36
CA ALA A 121 5.02 -37.06 8.02
C ALA A 121 4.68 -38.37 7.30
N LYS A 122 3.95 -38.28 6.17
CA LYS A 122 3.69 -39.42 5.29
C LYS A 122 4.76 -39.48 4.21
N GLN A 123 5.65 -40.47 4.30
CA GLN A 123 6.59 -40.74 3.21
C GLN A 123 5.84 -41.36 2.04
N VAL A 124 5.80 -40.65 0.91
CA VAL A 124 5.22 -41.16 -0.34
C VAL A 124 6.37 -41.44 -1.30
N PRO A 125 6.84 -42.68 -1.41
CA PRO A 125 7.92 -43.01 -2.34
C PRO A 125 7.43 -42.79 -3.76
N ARG A 126 8.18 -42.01 -4.53
CA ARG A 126 7.94 -41.85 -5.97
C ARG A 126 8.68 -42.97 -6.69
N SER A 127 7.96 -44.01 -7.11
CA SER A 127 8.51 -45.12 -7.89
C SER A 127 8.07 -45.07 -9.35
N HIS A 128 8.92 -45.59 -10.23
CA HIS A 128 8.54 -45.85 -11.62
C HIS A 128 7.69 -47.13 -11.70
N LYS A 129 6.70 -47.15 -12.60
CA LYS A 129 5.81 -48.32 -12.80
C LYS A 129 6.56 -49.56 -13.28
N VAL A 130 7.69 -49.38 -13.97
CA VAL A 130 8.55 -50.46 -14.44
C VAL A 130 9.96 -50.17 -13.95
N LEU A 131 10.49 -51.06 -13.11
CA LEU A 131 11.87 -51.06 -12.67
C LEU A 131 12.62 -52.04 -13.56
N SER A 132 13.44 -51.54 -14.48
CA SER A 132 14.38 -52.41 -15.20
C SER A 132 15.43 -52.88 -14.20
N LEU A 133 15.57 -54.19 -14.05
CA LEU A 133 16.67 -54.78 -13.28
C LEU A 133 18.00 -54.29 -13.87
N SER A 134 18.93 -53.91 -12.99
CA SER A 134 20.32 -53.64 -13.37
C SER A 134 20.85 -54.80 -14.21
N SER A 135 21.48 -54.47 -15.33
CA SER A 135 22.05 -55.40 -16.32
C SER A 135 23.05 -56.41 -15.74
N SER A 136 23.43 -56.28 -14.47
CA SER A 136 24.23 -57.25 -13.73
C SER A 136 23.48 -58.51 -13.29
N SER A 137 22.13 -58.50 -13.24
CA SER A 137 21.33 -59.65 -12.75
C SER A 137 20.58 -60.40 -13.84
N LEU A 138 20.23 -59.72 -14.93
CA LEU A 138 19.80 -60.32 -16.18
C LEU A 138 20.95 -60.12 -17.15
N THR A 139 21.95 -60.98 -16.98
CA THR A 139 22.88 -61.29 -18.06
C THR A 139 22.04 -61.49 -19.32
N THR A 140 22.08 -60.52 -20.22
CA THR A 140 22.11 -60.82 -21.65
C THR A 140 23.32 -61.74 -21.81
N GLN A 141 23.17 -63.02 -21.47
CA GLN A 141 23.98 -64.04 -22.09
C GLN A 141 23.63 -63.86 -23.55
N PRO A 142 24.52 -63.34 -24.39
CA PRO A 142 24.23 -63.27 -25.81
C PRO A 142 23.87 -64.70 -26.21
N HIS A 143 22.61 -64.91 -26.64
CA HIS A 143 22.19 -66.22 -27.08
C HIS A 143 23.21 -66.66 -28.14
N PRO A 144 23.92 -67.78 -27.93
CA PRO A 144 24.95 -68.19 -28.86
C PRO A 144 24.30 -68.36 -30.24
N PRO A 145 24.94 -67.87 -31.33
CA PRO A 145 24.37 -67.98 -32.66
C PRO A 145 24.12 -69.44 -33.01
N TYR A 146 23.02 -69.69 -33.72
CA TYR A 146 22.65 -71.05 -34.13
C TYR A 146 23.74 -71.65 -35.01
N SER A 147 24.14 -72.89 -34.70
CA SER A 147 25.10 -73.67 -35.47
C SER A 147 24.60 -75.10 -35.60
N ARG A 148 24.52 -75.63 -36.83
CA ARG A 148 24.14 -77.02 -37.06
C ARG A 148 25.26 -77.92 -36.57
N ARG A 149 24.96 -78.77 -35.60
CA ARG A 149 25.86 -79.83 -35.12
C ARG A 149 25.26 -81.19 -35.45
N PRO A 150 26.04 -82.15 -35.98
CA PRO A 150 25.58 -83.52 -36.16
C PRO A 150 25.27 -84.17 -34.80
N ILE A 151 24.47 -85.24 -34.80
CA ILE A 151 24.17 -86.00 -33.60
C ILE A 151 25.46 -86.62 -33.07
N ASN A 152 25.84 -86.29 -31.83
CA ASN A 152 27.00 -86.88 -31.16
C ASN A 152 26.52 -87.89 -30.11
N TYR A 153 26.62 -89.19 -30.43
CA TYR A 153 26.25 -90.28 -29.53
C TYR A 153 27.18 -90.44 -28.33
N GLN A 154 28.36 -89.81 -28.34
CA GLN A 154 29.37 -89.89 -27.28
C GLN A 154 29.28 -88.75 -26.26
N GLN A 155 28.34 -87.80 -26.42
CA GLN A 155 28.27 -86.57 -25.61
C GLN A 155 28.09 -86.84 -24.10
N LEU A 156 27.54 -87.99 -23.73
CA LEU A 156 27.25 -88.37 -22.35
C LEU A 156 28.11 -89.53 -21.86
N ASP A 157 29.12 -89.98 -22.63
CA ASP A 157 29.96 -91.12 -22.27
C ASP A 157 30.76 -90.89 -20.98
N SER A 158 30.99 -89.62 -20.61
CA SER A 158 31.66 -89.22 -19.38
C SER A 158 30.73 -89.11 -18.17
N VAL A 159 29.42 -89.23 -18.36
CA VAL A 159 28.41 -89.10 -17.31
C VAL A 159 28.00 -90.50 -16.83
N GLY A 160 28.46 -90.89 -15.64
CA GLY A 160 28.18 -92.22 -15.07
C GLY A 160 29.14 -93.30 -15.58
N HIS A 161 28.61 -94.48 -15.89
CA HIS A 161 29.38 -95.63 -16.41
C HIS A 161 29.17 -95.79 -17.92
N GLY A 162 29.64 -94.81 -18.70
CA GLY A 162 29.51 -94.81 -20.15
C GLY A 162 30.36 -95.91 -20.82
N ILE A 163 29.85 -96.44 -21.94
CA ILE A 163 30.58 -97.35 -22.82
C ILE A 163 30.93 -96.56 -24.07
N LYS A 164 32.23 -96.46 -24.35
CA LYS A 164 32.72 -95.83 -25.58
C LYS A 164 32.63 -96.84 -26.73
N VAL A 165 32.07 -96.42 -27.85
CA VAL A 165 32.07 -97.16 -29.12
C VAL A 165 33.35 -96.88 -29.89
#